data_AF-A0A3B7MRC5-F1
#
_entry.id   AF-A0A3B7MRC5-F1
#
_cell.length_a   1.000
_cell.length_b   1.000
_cell.length_c   1.000
_cell.angle_alpha   90.00
_cell.angle_beta   90.00
_cell.angle_gamma   90.00
#
_symmetry.space_group_name_H-M   'P 1'
#
loop_
_entity.id
_entity.type
_entity.pdbx_description
1 polymer ?
#
loop_
_entity_poly.entity_id
_entity_poly.type
_entity_poly.pdbx_seq_one_letter_code
_entity_poly.pdbx_strand_id
1 'polypeptide(L)'
;MTIYFGSLPAQEWLLLRTPRVTQQETYSFIEGLLSAKADLQAANLISHRSKISVAGCQALLARLNLQQGSFQKALDLSSSAINDYNSSLGSGNTVFTNTTSPEVIWASSNQLNSPEVGFTFNKGTILPEIRLAEMLLINAEGAVELGQLSSVVRDRINPLRARAGLAAITATDQPTLRTAVQEEWKREMAREGMRFSSLARWHKTMPELGPLGFAQKNRYLPIPQGVLDWNFNLQQNPGY
;
A
#
# COMPACT_ATOMS: atom_id res chain seq x y z
N MET A 1 -7.15 7.68 3.26
CA MET A 1 -8.28 8.51 2.77
C MET A 1 -8.06 9.09 1.38
N THR A 2 -6.93 9.78 1.11
CA THR A 2 -6.70 10.43 -0.20
C THR A 2 -6.78 9.52 -1.44
N ILE A 3 -6.43 8.23 -1.31
CA ILE A 3 -6.58 7.23 -2.40
C ILE A 3 -8.04 7.12 -2.87
N TYR A 4 -8.99 7.24 -1.93
CA TYR A 4 -10.41 7.00 -2.16
C TYR A 4 -11.20 8.28 -2.38
N PHE A 5 -10.85 9.38 -1.70
CA PHE A 5 -11.59 10.64 -1.82
C PHE A 5 -10.87 11.69 -2.67
N GLY A 6 -9.66 11.41 -3.15
CA GLY A 6 -8.83 12.35 -3.88
C GLY A 6 -8.18 13.36 -2.95
N SER A 7 -8.18 14.63 -3.35
CA SER A 7 -7.62 15.69 -2.53
C SER A 7 -8.48 15.93 -1.28
N LEU A 8 -7.86 16.23 -0.15
CA LEU A 8 -8.55 16.40 1.13
C LEU A 8 -7.99 17.63 1.85
N PRO A 9 -8.69 18.19 2.86
CA PRO A 9 -8.08 19.16 3.75
C PRO A 9 -6.82 18.57 4.43
N ALA A 10 -5.76 19.36 4.52
CA ALA A 10 -4.52 19.00 5.20
C ALA A 10 -4.29 19.98 6.36
N GLN A 11 -4.36 19.48 7.60
CA GLN A 11 -4.26 20.32 8.80
C GLN A 11 -3.76 19.53 10.01
N GLU A 12 -3.06 20.23 10.92
CA GLU A 12 -2.59 19.68 12.20
C GLU A 12 -3.45 20.14 13.38
N TRP A 13 -4.14 21.28 13.23
CA TRP A 13 -4.96 21.90 14.27
C TRP A 13 -6.46 21.64 14.04
N LEU A 14 -7.24 21.85 15.09
CA LEU A 14 -8.71 21.79 15.08
C LEU A 14 -9.31 23.01 14.34
N LEU A 15 -8.90 23.23 13.10
CA LEU A 15 -9.49 24.23 12.23
C LEU A 15 -10.86 23.72 11.76
N LEU A 16 -11.87 24.56 11.96
CA LEU A 16 -13.22 24.30 11.51
C LEU A 16 -13.35 24.70 10.05
N ARG A 17 -14.08 23.90 9.28
CA ARG A 17 -14.50 24.21 7.91
C ARG A 17 -13.36 24.46 6.91
N THR A 18 -12.26 23.72 7.03
CA THR A 18 -11.10 23.84 6.15
C THR A 18 -11.43 23.34 4.73
N PRO A 19 -11.07 24.09 3.67
CA PRO A 19 -11.27 23.65 2.29
C PRO A 19 -10.32 22.49 1.93
N ARG A 20 -10.60 21.84 0.80
CA ARG A 20 -9.68 20.85 0.22
C ARG A 20 -8.43 21.56 -0.29
N VAL A 21 -7.27 20.95 -0.09
CA VAL A 21 -6.05 21.35 -0.80
C VAL A 21 -5.90 20.54 -2.09
N THR A 22 -4.83 20.74 -2.86
CA THR A 22 -4.49 19.87 -3.98
C THR A 22 -4.08 18.48 -3.50
N GLN A 23 -4.13 17.49 -4.39
CA GLN A 23 -3.69 16.13 -4.06
C GLN A 23 -2.20 16.09 -3.70
N GLN A 24 -1.37 16.90 -4.37
CA GLN A 24 0.05 17.00 -4.07
C GLN A 24 0.29 17.57 -2.66
N GLU A 25 -0.44 18.62 -2.26
CA GLU A 25 -0.35 19.18 -0.91
C GLU A 25 -0.78 18.16 0.15
N THR A 26 -1.82 17.36 -0.11
CA THR A 26 -2.20 16.25 0.79
C THR A 26 -1.06 15.23 0.92
N TYR A 27 -0.37 14.90 -0.17
CA TYR A 27 0.75 13.95 -0.14
C TYR A 27 1.97 14.52 0.59
N SER A 28 2.34 15.78 0.34
CA SER A 28 3.43 16.45 1.04
C SER A 28 3.16 16.55 2.54
N PHE A 29 1.91 16.78 2.94
CA PHE A 29 1.50 16.75 4.35
C PHE A 29 1.73 15.36 4.98
N ILE A 30 1.32 14.28 4.30
CA ILE A 30 1.54 12.91 4.77
C ILE A 30 3.04 12.57 4.84
N GLU A 31 3.82 12.96 3.82
CA GLU A 31 5.28 12.75 3.79
C GLU A 31 5.96 13.46 4.97
N GLY A 32 5.53 14.68 5.31
CA GLY A 32 6.02 15.41 6.49
C GLY A 32 5.76 14.65 7.79
N LEU A 33 4.52 14.19 8.01
CA LEU A 33 4.16 13.42 9.21
C LEU A 33 4.96 12.12 9.34
N LEU A 34 5.14 11.38 8.24
CA LEU A 34 5.88 10.12 8.27
C LEU A 34 7.40 10.30 8.39
N SER A 35 7.92 11.46 7.97
CA SER A 35 9.35 11.79 8.07
C SER A 35 9.76 12.17 9.49
N ALA A 36 8.82 12.61 10.34
CA ALA A 36 9.02 12.91 11.77
C ALA A 36 9.14 11.64 12.63
N LYS A 37 10.00 10.71 12.24
CA LYS A 37 10.15 9.35 12.84
C LYS A 37 11.22 9.24 13.94
N ALA A 38 11.82 10.35 14.36
CA ALA A 38 13.01 10.36 15.23
C ALA A 38 12.77 9.69 16.59
N ASP A 39 11.56 9.81 17.14
CA ASP A 39 11.19 9.25 18.44
C ASP A 39 10.64 7.82 18.37
N LEU A 40 10.60 7.22 17.17
CA LEU A 40 10.08 5.87 16.97
C LEU A 40 11.17 4.82 17.15
N GLN A 41 10.78 3.64 17.59
CA GLN A 41 11.67 2.49 17.66
C GLN A 41 12.11 2.08 16.25
N ALA A 42 13.42 1.85 16.09
CA ALA A 42 14.02 1.55 14.79
C ALA A 42 13.50 0.24 14.18
N ALA A 43 13.42 -0.82 14.98
CA ALA A 43 13.16 -2.18 14.50
C ALA A 43 11.71 -2.64 14.69
N ASN A 44 11.34 -3.67 13.92
CA ASN A 44 10.10 -4.43 14.10
C ASN A 44 10.13 -5.18 15.43
N LEU A 45 9.61 -4.58 16.51
CA LEU A 45 9.46 -5.31 17.76
C LEU A 45 8.22 -6.20 17.69
N ILE A 46 8.46 -7.51 17.68
CA ILE A 46 7.42 -8.55 17.70
C ILE A 46 6.40 -8.33 18.84
N SER A 47 6.83 -7.77 19.97
CA SER A 47 5.99 -7.44 21.13
C SER A 47 5.11 -6.19 20.96
N HIS A 48 5.35 -5.35 19.95
CA HIS A 48 4.69 -4.04 19.79
C HIS A 48 4.22 -3.74 18.37
N ARG A 49 3.85 -4.76 17.58
CA ARG A 49 3.42 -4.59 16.18
C ARG A 49 2.20 -3.70 15.95
N SER A 50 1.40 -3.43 17.00
CA SER A 50 0.31 -2.46 16.98
C SER A 50 0.77 -1.00 17.00
N LYS A 51 2.01 -0.74 17.39
CA LYS A 51 2.65 0.59 17.32
C LYS A 51 3.48 0.70 16.04
N ILE A 52 3.41 1.85 15.41
CA ILE A 52 4.21 2.13 14.21
C ILE A 52 5.68 2.31 14.59
N SER A 53 6.58 1.64 13.85
CA SER A 53 8.03 1.75 13.98
C SER A 53 8.61 2.65 12.88
N VAL A 54 9.91 2.95 12.95
CA VAL A 54 10.63 3.61 11.84
C VAL A 54 10.47 2.80 10.54
N ALA A 55 10.48 1.46 10.63
CA ALA A 55 10.23 0.55 9.52
C ALA A 55 8.81 0.71 8.93
N GLY A 56 7.80 0.78 9.80
CA GLY A 56 6.42 1.04 9.39
C GLY A 56 6.27 2.38 8.67
N CYS A 57 6.89 3.45 9.19
CA CYS A 57 6.89 4.76 8.54
C CYS A 57 7.60 4.73 7.17
N GLN A 58 8.76 4.08 7.07
CA GLN A 58 9.46 3.94 5.79
C GLN A 58 8.65 3.14 4.77
N ALA A 59 7.98 2.07 5.19
CA ALA A 59 7.13 1.29 4.31
C ALA A 59 5.91 2.09 3.82
N LEU A 60 5.28 2.89 4.70
CA LEU A 60 4.22 3.82 4.29
C LEU A 60 4.72 4.90 3.33
N LEU A 61 5.92 5.43 3.57
CA LEU A 61 6.57 6.37 2.64
C LEU A 61 6.85 5.72 1.28
N ALA A 62 7.30 4.47 1.25
CA ALA A 62 7.52 3.72 0.01
C ALA A 62 6.21 3.57 -0.79
N ARG A 63 5.13 3.17 -0.10
CA ARG A 63 3.77 3.08 -0.69
C ARG A 63 3.28 4.42 -1.21
N LEU A 64 3.46 5.49 -0.44
CA LEU A 64 3.06 6.84 -0.81
C LEU A 64 3.83 7.34 -2.04
N ASN A 65 5.14 7.10 -2.10
CA ASN A 65 5.97 7.49 -3.24
C ASN A 65 5.64 6.68 -4.50
N LEU A 66 5.36 5.38 -4.35
CA LEU A 66 4.88 4.57 -5.46
C LEU A 66 3.54 5.12 -5.98
N GLN A 67 2.64 5.51 -5.09
CA GLN A 67 1.34 6.10 -5.44
C GLN A 67 1.44 7.41 -6.22
N GLN A 68 2.49 8.19 -5.96
CA GLN A 68 2.78 9.45 -6.64
C GLN A 68 3.52 9.28 -7.97
N GLY A 69 4.03 8.08 -8.29
CA GLY A 69 4.93 7.87 -9.43
C GLY A 69 6.37 8.30 -9.15
N SER A 70 6.72 8.59 -7.89
CA SER A 70 8.09 8.87 -7.45
C SER A 70 8.88 7.57 -7.30
N PHE A 71 9.11 6.89 -8.42
CA PHE A 71 9.61 5.50 -8.45
C PHE A 71 10.99 5.34 -7.81
N GLN A 72 11.91 6.30 -7.97
CA GLN A 72 13.24 6.23 -7.35
C GLN A 72 13.14 6.28 -5.82
N LYS A 73 12.39 7.24 -5.28
CA LYS A 73 12.13 7.31 -3.82
C LYS A 73 11.48 6.03 -3.30
N ALA A 74 10.50 5.49 -4.04
CA ALA A 74 9.83 4.25 -3.67
C ALA A 74 10.79 3.05 -3.65
N LEU A 75 11.69 2.96 -4.63
CA LEU A 75 12.73 1.94 -4.73
C LEU A 75 13.72 2.04 -3.56
N ASP A 76 14.20 3.24 -3.25
CA ASP A 76 15.18 3.46 -2.17
C ASP A 76 14.57 3.12 -0.80
N LEU A 77 13.38 3.64 -0.51
CA LEU A 77 12.66 3.39 0.75
C LEU A 77 12.29 1.92 0.94
N SER A 78 11.82 1.27 -0.12
CA SER A 78 11.54 -0.17 -0.05
C SER A 78 12.81 -1.01 0.10
N SER A 79 13.93 -0.61 -0.49
CA SER A 79 15.23 -1.29 -0.31
C SER A 79 15.69 -1.22 1.15
N SER A 80 15.64 -0.04 1.77
CA SER A 80 15.88 0.09 3.21
C SER A 80 14.93 -0.78 4.03
N ALA A 81 13.64 -0.78 3.70
CA ALA A 81 12.67 -1.59 4.42
C ALA A 81 12.94 -3.11 4.33
N ILE A 82 13.51 -3.57 3.20
CA ILE A 82 13.89 -4.97 2.97
C ILE A 82 15.17 -5.32 3.74
N ASN A 83 16.19 -4.46 3.70
CA ASN A 83 17.53 -4.78 4.18
C ASN A 83 17.74 -4.45 5.68
N ASP A 84 17.14 -3.37 6.17
CA ASP A 84 17.53 -2.77 7.45
C ASP A 84 16.75 -3.34 8.65
N TYR A 85 15.70 -4.14 8.41
CA TYR A 85 14.75 -4.56 9.45
C TYR A 85 14.64 -6.06 9.68
N ASN A 86 15.62 -6.85 9.24
CA ASN A 86 15.72 -8.30 9.48
C ASN A 86 14.42 -9.06 9.20
N SER A 87 13.62 -8.56 8.27
CA SER A 87 12.34 -9.16 7.90
C SER A 87 12.62 -10.30 6.93
N SER A 88 11.89 -11.41 7.08
CA SER A 88 11.99 -12.54 6.18
C SER A 88 10.59 -13.01 5.79
N LEU A 89 10.46 -13.59 4.60
CA LEU A 89 9.18 -14.14 4.16
C LEU A 89 8.80 -15.30 5.07
N GLY A 90 7.57 -15.26 5.57
CA GLY A 90 6.95 -16.35 6.33
C GLY A 90 6.52 -17.50 5.42
N SER A 91 6.14 -18.62 6.02
CA SER A 91 5.69 -19.80 5.30
C SER A 91 4.21 -19.68 4.92
N GLY A 92 3.93 -19.46 3.63
CA GLY A 92 2.56 -19.43 3.08
C GLY A 92 1.62 -18.53 3.88
N ASN A 93 0.46 -19.07 4.28
CA ASN A 93 -0.58 -18.31 4.97
C ASN A 93 -0.31 -18.08 6.47
N THR A 94 0.79 -18.61 7.03
CA THR A 94 1.07 -18.46 8.48
C THR A 94 1.28 -17.00 8.88
N VAL A 95 1.61 -16.12 7.95
CA VAL A 95 1.73 -14.67 8.19
C VAL A 95 0.44 -14.04 8.73
N PHE A 96 -0.72 -14.62 8.45
CA PHE A 96 -2.02 -14.13 8.91
C PHE A 96 -2.49 -14.77 10.22
N THR A 97 -1.75 -15.73 10.78
CA THR A 97 -2.10 -16.42 12.03
C THR A 97 -0.98 -16.39 13.08
N ASN A 98 0.26 -16.15 12.66
CA ASN A 98 1.44 -16.09 13.53
C ASN A 98 1.76 -14.63 13.92
N THR A 99 1.48 -14.27 15.18
CA THR A 99 1.74 -12.94 15.74
C THR A 99 3.23 -12.59 15.80
N THR A 100 4.09 -13.59 15.68
CA THR A 100 5.55 -13.45 15.68
C THR A 100 6.18 -13.51 14.30
N SER A 101 5.37 -13.59 13.23
CA SER A 101 5.89 -13.69 11.86
C SER A 101 6.88 -12.55 11.56
N PRO A 102 8.11 -12.85 11.09
CA PRO A 102 9.09 -11.83 10.73
C PRO A 102 8.72 -11.08 9.44
N GLU A 103 7.72 -11.54 8.70
CA GLU A 103 7.23 -10.91 7.47
C GLU A 103 6.36 -9.67 7.75
N VAL A 104 5.69 -9.64 8.90
CA VAL A 104 4.85 -8.50 9.26
C VAL A 104 5.77 -7.34 9.62
N ILE A 105 5.51 -6.15 9.07
CA ILE A 105 6.20 -4.92 9.44
C ILE A 105 5.34 -4.15 10.45
N TRP A 106 4.06 -3.98 10.14
CA TRP A 106 3.08 -3.33 11.02
C TRP A 106 1.72 -4.02 10.92
N ALA A 107 1.02 -4.14 12.05
CA ALA A 107 -0.31 -4.74 12.13
C ALA A 107 -1.17 -3.92 13.10
N SER A 108 -2.34 -3.46 12.66
CA SER A 108 -3.26 -2.68 13.49
C SER A 108 -3.91 -3.52 14.60
N SER A 109 -4.09 -4.82 14.35
CA SER A 109 -4.54 -5.79 15.34
C SER A 109 -3.79 -7.12 15.24
N ASN A 110 -3.45 -7.67 16.40
CA ASN A 110 -2.87 -9.01 16.54
C ASN A 110 -3.93 -10.11 16.76
N GLN A 111 -5.21 -9.74 16.86
CA GLN A 111 -6.34 -10.66 17.00
C GLN A 111 -7.60 -10.10 16.33
N LEU A 112 -8.13 -10.83 15.35
CA LEU A 112 -9.39 -10.54 14.67
C LEU A 112 -10.51 -11.34 15.32
N ASN A 113 -11.26 -10.68 16.22
CA ASN A 113 -12.37 -11.30 16.96
C ASN A 113 -13.76 -10.93 16.41
N SER A 114 -13.83 -10.09 15.36
CA SER A 114 -15.09 -9.74 14.69
C SER A 114 -15.43 -10.78 13.60
N PRO A 115 -16.63 -11.38 13.62
CA PRO A 115 -17.09 -12.28 12.55
C PRO A 115 -17.10 -11.62 11.17
N GLU A 116 -17.46 -10.34 11.09
CA GLU A 116 -17.55 -9.57 9.83
C GLU A 116 -16.16 -9.36 9.21
N VAL A 117 -15.18 -9.01 10.05
CA VAL A 117 -13.78 -8.85 9.65
C VAL A 117 -13.20 -10.22 9.27
N GLY A 118 -13.48 -11.25 10.07
CA GLY A 118 -13.10 -12.63 9.79
C GLY A 118 -13.61 -13.12 8.43
N PHE A 119 -14.87 -12.86 8.08
CA PHE A 119 -15.45 -13.23 6.78
C PHE A 119 -14.85 -12.43 5.61
N THR A 120 -14.66 -11.12 5.80
CA THR A 120 -14.22 -10.21 4.72
C THR A 120 -12.75 -10.43 4.35
N PHE A 121 -11.87 -10.54 5.34
CA PHE A 121 -10.44 -10.81 5.10
C PHE A 121 -10.23 -12.31 4.86
N ASN A 122 -10.80 -13.17 5.71
CA ASN A 122 -10.73 -14.64 5.67
C ASN A 122 -9.35 -15.16 5.24
N LYS A 123 -8.31 -14.63 5.87
CA LYS A 123 -6.91 -15.03 5.69
C LYS A 123 -6.27 -15.56 6.99
N GLY A 124 -6.78 -15.14 8.14
CA GLY A 124 -6.32 -15.59 9.45
C GLY A 124 -6.85 -14.71 10.57
N THR A 125 -6.19 -14.78 11.73
CA THR A 125 -6.57 -14.09 12.96
C THR A 125 -5.80 -12.79 13.19
N ILE A 126 -4.93 -12.39 12.28
CA ILE A 126 -4.12 -11.17 12.35
C ILE A 126 -4.41 -10.31 11.13
N LEU A 127 -4.34 -8.99 11.29
CA LEU A 127 -4.45 -8.04 10.19
C LEU A 127 -3.12 -7.28 9.97
N PRO A 128 -2.20 -7.84 9.16
CA PRO A 128 -1.02 -7.11 8.72
C PRO A 128 -1.44 -5.93 7.84
N GLU A 129 -1.07 -4.73 8.24
CA GLU A 129 -1.27 -3.51 7.43
C GLU A 129 -0.14 -3.33 6.41
N ILE A 130 1.04 -3.84 6.77
CA ILE A 130 2.27 -3.79 5.97
C ILE A 130 3.05 -5.09 6.19
N ARG A 131 3.48 -5.71 5.09
CA ARG A 131 4.30 -6.91 5.07
C ARG A 131 5.54 -6.73 4.20
N LEU A 132 6.57 -7.53 4.43
CA LEU A 132 7.76 -7.58 3.57
C LEU A 132 7.39 -7.87 2.11
N ALA A 133 6.39 -8.73 1.86
CA ALA A 133 5.94 -9.02 0.50
C ALA A 133 5.51 -7.75 -0.26
N GLU A 134 4.85 -6.80 0.42
CA GLU A 134 4.52 -5.52 -0.17
C GLU A 134 5.77 -4.72 -0.52
N MET A 135 6.78 -4.69 0.36
CA MET A 135 8.03 -3.97 0.09
C MET A 135 8.77 -4.57 -1.11
N LEU A 136 8.80 -5.90 -1.23
CA LEU A 136 9.36 -6.58 -2.41
C LEU A 136 8.62 -6.16 -3.69
N LEU A 137 7.29 -6.10 -3.65
CA LEU A 137 6.49 -5.71 -4.81
C LEU A 137 6.64 -4.23 -5.16
N ILE A 138 6.68 -3.33 -4.17
CA ILE A 138 6.97 -1.90 -4.39
C ILE A 138 8.35 -1.72 -5.03
N ASN A 139 9.35 -2.45 -4.53
CA ASN A 139 10.71 -2.40 -5.04
C ASN A 139 10.79 -2.91 -6.49
N ALA A 140 10.19 -4.07 -6.77
CA ALA A 140 10.13 -4.65 -8.09
C ALA A 140 9.44 -3.72 -9.09
N GLU A 141 8.32 -3.11 -8.67
CA GLU A 141 7.56 -2.21 -9.52
C GLU A 141 8.32 -0.91 -9.81
N GLY A 142 8.89 -0.28 -8.78
CA GLY A 142 9.73 0.91 -8.97
C GLY A 142 10.91 0.64 -9.91
N ALA A 143 11.56 -0.52 -9.77
CA ALA A 143 12.66 -0.92 -10.64
C ALA A 143 12.21 -1.12 -12.08
N VAL A 144 11.06 -1.77 -12.30
CA VAL A 144 10.48 -1.91 -13.65
C VAL A 144 10.19 -0.56 -14.27
N GLU A 145 9.54 0.37 -13.56
CA GLU A 145 9.16 1.67 -14.13
C GLU A 145 10.36 2.58 -14.41
N LEU A 146 11.45 2.44 -13.64
CA LEU A 146 12.72 3.13 -13.89
C LEU A 146 13.57 2.50 -15.01
N GLY A 147 13.13 1.37 -15.60
CA GLY A 147 13.93 0.63 -16.58
C GLY A 147 15.14 -0.10 -15.96
N GLN A 148 15.16 -0.28 -14.64
CA GLN A 148 16.19 -1.02 -13.91
C GLN A 148 15.90 -2.53 -13.96
N LEU A 149 15.95 -3.12 -15.15
CA LEU A 149 15.51 -4.50 -15.46
C LEU A 149 16.54 -5.59 -15.15
N SER A 150 17.55 -5.25 -14.33
CA SER A 150 18.59 -6.19 -13.89
C SER A 150 17.99 -7.31 -13.02
N SER A 151 18.82 -8.04 -12.25
CA SER A 151 18.30 -9.11 -11.39
C SER A 151 17.30 -8.60 -10.36
N VAL A 152 17.34 -7.30 -9.98
CA VAL A 152 16.51 -6.70 -8.93
C VAL A 152 15.04 -7.08 -9.05
N VAL A 153 14.41 -6.92 -10.22
CA VAL A 153 12.98 -7.25 -10.38
C VAL A 153 12.71 -8.72 -10.06
N ARG A 154 13.54 -9.62 -10.59
CA ARG A 154 13.42 -11.08 -10.42
C ARG A 154 13.73 -11.50 -8.98
N ASP A 155 14.74 -10.90 -8.37
CA ASP A 155 15.16 -11.16 -6.98
C ASP A 155 14.09 -10.74 -5.96
N ARG A 156 13.17 -9.85 -6.34
CA ARG A 156 12.05 -9.43 -5.50
C ARG A 156 10.78 -10.25 -5.71
N ILE A 157 10.43 -10.59 -6.95
CA ILE A 157 9.18 -11.32 -7.25
C ILE A 157 9.33 -12.84 -7.14
N ASN A 158 10.47 -13.42 -7.52
CA ASN A 158 10.62 -14.88 -7.56
C ASN A 158 10.57 -15.53 -6.17
N PRO A 159 11.03 -14.91 -5.07
CA PRO A 159 10.81 -15.46 -3.73
C PRO A 159 9.32 -15.61 -3.37
N LEU A 160 8.47 -14.65 -3.75
CA LEU A 160 7.02 -14.72 -3.53
C LEU A 160 6.40 -15.85 -4.35
N ARG A 161 6.82 -15.98 -5.60
CA ARG A 161 6.37 -17.04 -6.52
C ARG A 161 6.77 -18.43 -6.03
N ALA A 162 8.02 -18.59 -5.59
CA ALA A 162 8.51 -19.84 -5.03
C ALA A 162 7.69 -20.25 -3.79
N ARG A 163 7.39 -19.30 -2.90
CA ARG A 163 6.52 -19.54 -1.73
C ARG A 163 5.11 -19.98 -2.15
N ALA A 164 4.60 -19.49 -3.27
CA ALA A 164 3.31 -19.86 -3.83
C ALA A 164 3.35 -21.13 -4.72
N GLY A 165 4.51 -21.79 -4.88
CA GLY A 165 4.66 -22.96 -5.76
C GLY A 165 4.58 -22.63 -7.26
N LEU A 166 4.84 -21.39 -7.64
CA LEU A 166 4.78 -20.91 -9.03
C LEU A 166 6.18 -20.90 -9.67
N ALA A 167 6.23 -21.17 -10.98
CA ALA A 167 7.46 -21.10 -11.75
C ALA A 167 8.10 -19.69 -11.71
N ALA A 168 9.42 -19.63 -11.65
CA ALA A 168 10.17 -18.37 -11.65
C ALA A 168 9.97 -17.57 -12.95
N ILE A 169 9.93 -16.25 -12.84
CA ILE A 169 9.98 -15.34 -13.99
C ILE A 169 11.43 -15.17 -14.43
N THR A 170 11.68 -15.40 -15.72
CA THR A 170 12.99 -15.24 -16.37
C THR A 170 13.05 -14.06 -17.33
N ALA A 171 11.91 -13.39 -17.57
CA ALA A 171 11.82 -12.24 -18.47
C ALA A 171 12.80 -11.11 -18.08
N THR A 172 13.25 -10.38 -19.09
CA THR A 172 14.23 -9.29 -18.94
C THR A 172 13.77 -8.00 -19.62
N ASP A 173 12.67 -8.02 -20.38
CA ASP A 173 12.08 -6.84 -21.00
C ASP A 173 11.04 -6.17 -20.09
N GLN A 174 10.94 -4.84 -20.21
CA GLN A 174 10.10 -4.02 -19.33
C GLN A 174 8.60 -4.35 -19.45
N PRO A 175 8.01 -4.51 -20.65
CA PRO A 175 6.57 -4.79 -20.77
C PRO A 175 6.17 -6.12 -20.13
N THR A 176 6.95 -7.17 -20.33
CA THR A 176 6.68 -8.49 -19.74
C THR A 176 6.88 -8.46 -18.24
N LEU A 177 7.95 -7.83 -17.75
CA LEU A 177 8.19 -7.66 -16.31
C LEU A 177 7.10 -6.82 -15.63
N ARG A 178 6.66 -5.72 -16.24
CA ARG A 178 5.55 -4.89 -15.73
C ARG A 178 4.29 -5.73 -15.56
N THR A 179 3.93 -6.51 -16.57
CA THR A 179 2.76 -7.39 -16.51
C THR A 179 2.93 -8.45 -15.42
N ALA A 180 4.10 -9.07 -15.31
CA ALA A 180 4.39 -10.07 -14.28
C ALA A 180 4.27 -9.49 -12.86
N VAL A 181 4.81 -8.29 -12.62
CA VAL A 181 4.72 -7.59 -11.33
C VAL A 181 3.27 -7.23 -10.98
N GLN A 182 2.49 -6.70 -11.93
CA GLN A 182 1.08 -6.37 -11.71
C GLN A 182 0.23 -7.60 -11.37
N GLU A 183 0.51 -8.72 -12.02
CA GLU A 183 -0.13 -10.00 -11.73
C GLU A 183 0.30 -10.57 -10.37
N GLU A 184 1.55 -10.37 -9.97
CA GLU A 184 2.03 -10.77 -8.64
C GLU A 184 1.37 -9.93 -7.53
N TRP A 185 1.26 -8.61 -7.70
CA TRP A 185 0.47 -7.73 -6.82
C TRP A 185 -0.96 -8.23 -6.61
N LYS A 186 -1.63 -8.62 -7.71
CA LYS A 186 -3.01 -9.13 -7.68
C LYS A 186 -3.13 -10.40 -6.84
N ARG A 187 -2.18 -11.33 -6.99
CA ARG A 187 -2.17 -12.61 -6.27
C ARG A 187 -1.79 -12.44 -4.80
N GLU A 188 -0.64 -11.83 -4.57
CA GLU A 188 -0.01 -11.73 -3.25
C GLU A 188 -0.84 -10.88 -2.28
N MET A 189 -1.37 -9.74 -2.75
CA MET A 189 -2.12 -8.79 -1.92
C MET A 189 -3.65 -8.98 -2.04
N ALA A 190 -4.11 -10.13 -2.54
CA ALA A 190 -5.54 -10.44 -2.62
C ALA A 190 -6.18 -10.31 -1.23
N ARG A 191 -7.36 -9.68 -1.13
CA ARG A 191 -8.06 -9.44 0.15
C ARG A 191 -7.32 -8.57 1.18
N GLU A 192 -6.29 -7.84 0.77
CA GLU A 192 -5.55 -6.90 1.65
C GLU A 192 -5.77 -5.43 1.26
N GLY A 193 -6.82 -5.12 0.52
CA GLY A 193 -7.22 -3.74 0.20
C GLY A 193 -6.38 -3.04 -0.89
N MET A 194 -5.46 -3.75 -1.56
CA MET A 194 -4.53 -3.12 -2.52
C MET A 194 -5.01 -3.12 -3.98
N ARG A 195 -6.01 -3.94 -4.35
CA ARG A 195 -6.38 -4.12 -5.77
C ARG A 195 -6.88 -2.82 -6.41
N PHE A 196 -7.79 -2.10 -5.74
CA PHE A 196 -8.36 -0.88 -6.31
C PHE A 196 -7.31 0.23 -6.47
N SER A 197 -6.50 0.47 -5.44
CA SER A 197 -5.42 1.47 -5.50
C SER A 197 -4.40 1.16 -6.59
N SER A 198 -4.04 -0.13 -6.74
CA SER A 198 -3.13 -0.58 -7.79
C SER A 198 -3.71 -0.36 -9.19
N LEU A 199 -4.95 -0.79 -9.45
CA LEU A 199 -5.63 -0.54 -10.73
C LEU A 199 -5.73 0.95 -11.05
N ALA A 200 -6.08 1.77 -10.07
CA ALA A 200 -6.20 3.20 -10.23
C ALA A 200 -4.87 3.85 -10.60
N ARG A 201 -3.77 3.41 -9.98
CA ARG A 201 -2.42 3.88 -10.23
C ARG A 201 -1.87 3.43 -11.59
N TRP A 202 -2.26 2.24 -12.04
CA TRP A 202 -1.90 1.73 -13.38
C TRP A 202 -2.81 2.21 -14.49
N HIS A 203 -3.79 3.09 -14.19
CA HIS A 203 -4.82 3.52 -15.14
C HIS A 203 -5.62 2.34 -15.76
N LYS A 204 -5.84 1.28 -14.97
CA LYS A 204 -6.53 0.05 -15.38
C LYS A 204 -7.94 -0.12 -14.78
N THR A 205 -8.48 0.88 -14.09
CA THR A 205 -9.84 0.78 -13.51
C THR A 205 -10.93 0.61 -14.55
N MET A 206 -10.91 1.38 -15.66
CA MET A 206 -11.90 1.25 -16.72
C MET A 206 -11.85 -0.11 -17.43
N PRO A 207 -10.69 -0.61 -17.89
CA PRO A 207 -10.60 -1.94 -18.50
C PRO A 207 -11.07 -3.09 -17.58
N GLU A 208 -10.77 -3.02 -16.28
CA GLU A 208 -10.97 -4.14 -15.35
C GLU A 208 -12.31 -4.09 -14.61
N LEU A 209 -12.78 -2.89 -14.29
CA LEU A 209 -13.99 -2.68 -13.49
C LEU A 209 -15.15 -2.08 -14.31
N GLY A 210 -14.88 -1.52 -15.49
CA GLY A 210 -15.92 -0.97 -16.37
C GLY A 210 -17.02 -1.97 -16.71
N PRO A 211 -16.68 -3.23 -17.08
CA PRO A 211 -17.67 -4.29 -17.28
C PRO A 211 -18.52 -4.63 -16.04
N LEU A 212 -18.06 -4.24 -14.85
CA LEU A 212 -18.76 -4.41 -13.58
C LEU A 212 -19.56 -3.16 -13.16
N GLY A 213 -19.68 -2.16 -14.05
CA GLY A 213 -20.43 -0.92 -13.82
C GLY A 213 -19.59 0.25 -13.30
N PHE A 214 -18.25 0.13 -13.29
CA PHE A 214 -17.39 1.27 -12.95
C PHE A 214 -17.46 2.36 -14.02
N ALA A 215 -17.75 3.59 -13.59
CA ALA A 215 -17.66 4.79 -14.41
C ALA A 215 -16.55 5.71 -13.88
N GLN A 216 -16.13 6.69 -14.69
CA GLN A 216 -15.03 7.60 -14.33
C GLN A 216 -15.26 8.33 -12.99
N LYS A 217 -16.51 8.69 -12.67
CA LYS A 217 -16.87 9.30 -11.38
C LYS A 217 -16.55 8.40 -10.18
N ASN A 218 -16.56 7.08 -10.35
CA ASN A 218 -16.27 6.10 -9.29
C ASN A 218 -14.78 6.00 -8.95
N ARG A 219 -13.90 6.73 -9.66
CA ARG A 219 -12.48 6.83 -9.29
C ARG A 219 -12.29 7.35 -7.87
N TYR A 220 -13.19 8.24 -7.44
CA TYR A 220 -13.26 8.72 -6.07
C TYR A 220 -14.65 8.46 -5.48
N LEU A 221 -14.68 8.16 -4.19
CA LEU A 221 -15.92 8.08 -3.41
C LEU A 221 -16.52 9.50 -3.27
N PRO A 222 -17.85 9.63 -3.22
CA PRO A 222 -18.47 10.91 -2.90
C PRO A 222 -18.11 11.33 -1.48
N ILE A 223 -17.83 12.62 -1.29
CA ILE A 223 -17.75 13.20 0.05
C ILE A 223 -19.13 13.00 0.71
N PRO A 224 -19.21 12.43 1.93
CA PRO A 224 -20.49 12.19 2.59
C PRO A 224 -21.30 13.48 2.74
N GLN A 225 -22.62 13.43 2.49
CA GLN A 225 -23.47 14.62 2.48
C GLN A 225 -23.40 15.40 3.80
N GLY A 226 -23.47 14.72 4.95
CA GLY A 226 -23.36 15.39 6.26
C GLY A 226 -22.02 16.11 6.48
N VAL A 227 -20.94 15.70 5.81
CA VAL A 227 -19.65 16.41 5.84
C VAL A 227 -19.72 17.70 5.01
N LEU A 228 -20.40 17.67 3.85
CA LEU A 228 -20.66 18.87 3.03
C LEU A 228 -21.59 19.86 3.74
N ASP A 229 -22.65 19.36 4.38
CA ASP A 229 -23.61 20.18 5.12
C ASP A 229 -22.93 20.92 6.29
N TRP A 230 -21.97 20.27 6.95
CA TRP A 230 -21.22 20.86 8.06
C TRP A 230 -20.12 21.83 7.60
N ASN A 231 -19.47 21.53 6.47
CA ASN A 231 -18.37 22.31 5.91
C ASN A 231 -18.69 22.78 4.49
N PHE A 232 -19.36 23.94 4.40
CA PHE A 232 -19.72 24.60 3.15
C PHE A 232 -18.52 25.08 2.31
N ASN A 233 -17.29 24.98 2.81
CA ASN A 233 -16.08 25.24 2.03
C ASN A 233 -15.57 23.98 1.29
N LEU A 234 -16.22 22.82 1.48
CA LEU A 234 -15.93 21.61 0.72
C LEU A 234 -16.70 21.58 -0.58
N GLN A 235 -16.04 21.06 -1.60
CA GLN A 235 -16.64 20.76 -2.89
C GLN A 235 -16.69 19.24 -3.09
N GLN A 236 -17.81 18.77 -3.64
CA GLN A 236 -18.01 17.38 -4.01
C GLN A 236 -17.01 16.95 -5.10
N ASN A 237 -16.71 15.65 -5.17
CA ASN A 237 -15.95 15.07 -6.27
C ASN A 237 -16.75 15.14 -7.58
N PRO A 238 -16.10 15.38 -8.73
CA PRO A 238 -16.81 15.51 -10.01
C PRO A 238 -17.71 14.32 -10.33
N GLY A 239 -18.96 14.60 -10.72
CA GLY A 239 -19.94 13.60 -11.16
C GLY A 239 -20.85 13.03 -10.07
N TYR A 240 -20.81 13.58 -8.85
CA TYR A 240 -21.75 13.32 -7.76
C TYR A 240 -22.53 14.56 -7.36
#